data_AF-A0A131XW67-F1
#
_entry.id   AF-A0A131XW67-F1
#
_cell.length_a   1.000
_cell.length_b   1.000
_cell.length_c   1.000
_cell.angle_alpha   90.00
_cell.angle_beta   90.00
_cell.angle_gamma   90.00
#
_symmetry.space_group_name_H-M   'P 1'
#
loop_
_entity.id
_entity.type
_entity.pdbx_description
1 polymer ?
#
loop_
_entity_poly.entity_id
_entity_poly.type
_entity_poly.pdbx_seq_one_letter_code
_entity_poly.pdbx_strand_id
1 'polypeptide(L)'
;MSINEKLMVRVTGVDRSFARSLTFGLTTCDPSAFEDDAPWLPNDHRALLNRPEVWVFKEDVDKDCGVDDDLVFVIREGYVQFSRNNRGFRTILLVGESQRFYAFFDVSGRVTKLTFV
;
A
#
# COMPACT_ATOMS: atom_id res chain seq x y z
N MET A 1 -10.55 2.35 -3.14
CA MET A 1 -10.12 3.57 -2.43
C MET A 1 -10.56 4.78 -3.23
N SER A 2 -11.46 5.54 -2.65
CA SER A 2 -12.08 6.74 -3.25
C SER A 2 -11.26 7.98 -2.90
N ILE A 3 -11.42 9.05 -3.66
CA ILE A 3 -10.80 10.34 -3.34
C ILE A 3 -11.30 10.79 -1.96
N ASN A 4 -10.38 11.28 -1.11
CA ASN A 4 -10.59 11.67 0.29
C ASN A 4 -10.98 10.55 1.26
N GLU A 5 -11.13 9.30 0.80
CA GLU A 5 -11.31 8.13 1.67
C GLU A 5 -10.00 7.83 2.41
N LYS A 6 -10.07 7.69 3.74
CA LYS A 6 -8.92 7.30 4.55
C LYS A 6 -8.90 5.79 4.70
N LEU A 7 -7.85 5.16 4.17
CA LEU A 7 -7.53 3.78 4.47
C LEU A 7 -6.63 3.73 5.70
N MET A 8 -7.12 3.11 6.77
CA MET A 8 -6.39 2.96 8.03
C MET A 8 -6.01 1.50 8.27
N VAL A 9 -4.74 1.28 8.60
CA VAL A 9 -4.23 -0.03 9.01
C VAL A 9 -3.30 0.13 10.21
N ARG A 10 -3.36 -0.81 11.13
CA ARG A 10 -2.44 -0.92 12.25
C ARG A 10 -1.39 -1.98 11.98
N VAL A 11 -0.13 -1.67 12.30
CA VAL A 11 0.95 -2.66 12.29
C VAL A 11 0.82 -3.55 13.52
N THR A 12 0.65 -4.86 13.32
CA THR A 12 0.49 -5.84 14.42
C THR A 12 1.62 -6.86 14.47
N GLY A 13 2.60 -6.76 13.57
CA GLY A 13 3.78 -7.62 13.55
C GLY A 13 4.93 -6.95 12.83
N VAL A 14 6.13 -7.08 13.39
CA VAL A 14 7.38 -6.61 12.80
C VAL A 14 8.53 -7.61 12.98
N ASP A 15 9.45 -7.66 12.02
CA ASP A 15 10.73 -8.34 12.12
C ASP A 15 11.86 -7.38 11.72
N ARG A 16 12.71 -7.01 12.68
CA ARG A 16 13.78 -6.01 12.49
C ARG A 16 15.01 -6.54 11.78
N SER A 17 15.08 -7.85 11.50
CA SER A 17 16.16 -8.43 10.70
C SER A 17 16.10 -8.00 9.23
N PHE A 18 14.91 -7.60 8.74
CA PHE A 18 14.73 -7.09 7.39
C PHE A 18 15.10 -5.60 7.28
N ALA A 19 15.85 -5.28 6.22
CA ALA A 19 16.27 -3.92 5.89
C ALA A 19 15.17 -3.10 5.18
N ARG A 20 14.32 -3.76 4.38
CA ARG A 20 13.17 -3.15 3.70
C ARG A 20 11.95 -3.16 4.61
N SER A 21 11.06 -2.20 4.43
CA SER A 21 9.79 -2.08 5.16
C SER A 21 8.61 -2.45 4.26
N LEU A 22 7.43 -1.94 4.59
CA LEU A 22 6.18 -2.14 3.86
C LEU A 22 6.18 -1.40 2.51
N THR A 23 5.66 -2.07 1.48
CA THR A 23 5.28 -1.45 0.20
C THR A 23 3.78 -1.17 0.20
N PHE A 24 3.38 0.04 -0.22
CA PHE A 24 1.99 0.40 -0.48
C PHE A 24 1.81 0.73 -1.96
N GLY A 25 0.72 0.29 -2.56
CA GLY A 25 0.39 0.67 -3.93
C GLY A 25 -1.09 0.77 -4.21
N LEU A 26 -1.36 1.27 -5.41
CA LEU A 26 -2.67 1.37 -6.01
C LEU A 26 -2.68 0.65 -7.36
N THR A 27 -3.82 0.06 -7.68
CA THR A 27 -4.06 -0.54 -8.99
C THR A 27 -5.47 -0.24 -9.50
N THR A 28 -5.66 -0.29 -10.81
CA THR A 28 -7.00 -0.28 -11.42
C THR A 28 -7.59 -1.70 -11.57
N CYS A 29 -6.81 -2.72 -11.24
CA CYS A 29 -7.25 -4.10 -11.25
C CYS A 29 -8.21 -4.36 -10.09
N ASP A 30 -9.42 -4.86 -10.39
CA ASP A 30 -10.37 -5.27 -9.36
C ASP A 30 -9.92 -6.58 -8.71
N PRO A 31 -9.68 -6.63 -7.38
CA PRO A 31 -9.27 -7.86 -6.72
C PRO A 31 -10.30 -8.99 -6.85
N SER A 32 -11.59 -8.71 -7.09
CA SER A 32 -12.58 -9.77 -7.31
C SER A 32 -12.40 -10.47 -8.67
N ALA A 33 -11.78 -9.80 -9.64
CA ALA A 33 -11.42 -10.42 -10.92
C ALA A 33 -10.21 -11.37 -10.79
N PHE A 34 -9.60 -11.43 -9.61
CA PHE A 34 -8.35 -12.13 -9.31
C PHE A 34 -8.51 -13.34 -8.38
N GLU A 35 -9.72 -13.74 -7.99
CA GLU A 35 -9.91 -14.88 -7.08
C GLU A 35 -9.31 -16.18 -7.67
N ASP A 36 -9.50 -16.41 -8.97
CA ASP A 36 -8.91 -17.56 -9.66
C ASP A 36 -7.41 -17.37 -9.98
N ASP A 37 -6.97 -16.10 -10.10
CA ASP A 37 -5.62 -15.73 -10.50
C ASP A 37 -4.65 -15.49 -9.33
N ALA A 38 -5.13 -15.51 -8.08
CA ALA A 38 -4.34 -15.27 -6.89
C ALA A 38 -3.08 -16.18 -6.78
N PRO A 39 -3.12 -17.48 -7.15
CA PRO A 39 -1.93 -18.33 -7.19
C PRO A 39 -0.86 -17.90 -8.21
N TRP A 40 -1.24 -17.08 -9.19
CA TRP A 40 -0.36 -16.58 -10.26
C TRP A 40 0.16 -15.17 -9.99
N LEU A 41 -0.19 -14.57 -8.86
CA LEU A 41 0.43 -13.32 -8.44
C LEU A 41 1.94 -13.53 -8.29
N PRO A 42 2.76 -12.63 -8.85
CA PRO A 42 4.20 -12.77 -8.78
C PRO A 42 4.67 -12.59 -7.33
N ASN A 43 5.71 -13.34 -6.96
CA ASN A 43 6.36 -13.19 -5.65
C ASN A 43 7.05 -11.82 -5.47
N ASP A 44 7.45 -11.17 -6.57
CA ASP A 44 8.02 -9.82 -6.58
C ASP A 44 6.97 -8.84 -7.11
N HIS A 45 6.55 -7.88 -6.29
CA HIS A 45 5.57 -6.86 -6.66
C HIS A 45 6.03 -6.01 -7.85
N ARG A 46 7.32 -5.92 -8.16
CA ARG A 46 7.80 -5.21 -9.35
C ARG A 46 7.34 -5.85 -10.66
N ALA A 47 7.08 -7.16 -10.66
CA ALA A 47 6.57 -7.84 -11.85
C ALA A 47 5.13 -7.41 -12.19
N LEU A 48 4.39 -6.81 -11.24
CA LEU A 48 3.08 -6.23 -11.49
C LEU A 48 3.13 -5.07 -12.51
N LEU A 49 4.28 -4.39 -12.64
CA LEU A 49 4.46 -3.32 -13.64
C LEU A 49 4.38 -3.81 -15.10
N ASN A 50 4.53 -5.12 -15.32
CA ASN A 50 4.45 -5.72 -16.64
C ASN A 50 3.01 -6.13 -17.03
N ARG A 51 2.06 -5.95 -16.12
CA ARG A 51 0.65 -6.28 -16.36
C ARG A 51 -0.08 -5.15 -17.10
N PRO A 52 -1.20 -5.45 -17.78
CA PRO A 52 -1.94 -4.45 -18.55
C PRO A 52 -2.68 -3.42 -17.68
N GLU A 53 -2.99 -3.73 -16.41
CA GLU A 53 -3.62 -2.76 -15.51
C GLU A 53 -2.62 -1.72 -15.02
N VAL A 54 -3.12 -0.62 -14.45
CA VAL A 54 -2.24 0.35 -13.80
C VAL A 54 -1.76 -0.26 -12.50
N TRP A 55 -0.45 -0.26 -12.28
CA TRP A 55 0.17 -0.64 -11.02
C TRP A 55 1.18 0.43 -10.63
N VAL A 56 0.95 1.09 -9.50
CA VAL A 56 1.83 2.13 -8.97
C VAL A 56 2.05 1.88 -7.49
N PHE A 57 3.29 1.97 -7.02
CA PHE A 57 3.61 1.67 -5.64
C PHE A 57 4.80 2.47 -5.13
N LYS A 58 4.81 2.66 -3.81
CA LYS A 58 5.93 3.20 -3.05
C LYS A 58 6.50 2.10 -2.18
N GLU A 59 7.74 1.74 -2.47
CA GLU A 59 8.54 0.87 -1.60
C GLU A 59 9.06 1.64 -0.38
N ASP A 60 9.26 0.92 0.72
CA ASP A 60 9.76 1.48 1.98
C ASP A 60 8.97 2.71 2.42
N VAL A 61 7.63 2.59 2.43
CA VAL A 61 6.72 3.72 2.73
C VAL A 61 7.18 4.46 3.98
N ASP A 62 7.47 3.71 5.05
CA ASP A 62 8.07 4.20 6.28
C ASP A 62 8.99 3.12 6.87
N LYS A 63 10.28 3.42 7.04
CA LYS A 63 11.26 2.44 7.53
C LYS A 63 11.15 2.19 9.03
N ASP A 64 10.51 3.09 9.76
CA ASP A 64 10.51 3.10 11.22
C ASP A 64 9.20 2.56 11.81
N CYS A 65 8.36 1.90 11.02
CA CYS A 65 7.15 1.24 11.49
C CYS A 65 7.44 0.25 12.62
N GLY A 66 6.76 0.45 13.75
CA GLY A 66 6.71 -0.46 14.89
C GLY A 66 5.34 -1.10 15.04
N VAL A 67 5.26 -2.10 15.93
CA VAL A 67 3.96 -2.63 16.39
C VAL A 67 3.15 -1.49 17.03
N ASP A 68 1.84 -1.52 16.82
CA ASP A 68 0.85 -0.52 17.23
C ASP A 68 0.91 0.82 16.51
N ASP A 69 1.80 0.99 15.52
CA ASP A 69 1.76 2.16 14.65
C ASP A 69 0.49 2.14 13.78
N ASP A 70 -0.26 3.24 13.81
CA ASP A 70 -1.41 3.49 12.93
C ASP A 70 -0.93 4.19 11.64
N LEU A 71 -1.19 3.53 10.52
CA LEU A 71 -0.84 3.99 9.18
C LEU A 71 -2.11 4.46 8.47
N VAL A 72 -2.08 5.68 7.93
CA VAL A 72 -3.20 6.28 7.22
C VAL A 72 -2.78 6.64 5.81
N PHE A 73 -3.51 6.13 4.83
CA PHE A 73 -3.36 6.44 3.42
C PHE A 73 -4.59 7.20 2.94
N VAL A 74 -4.43 8.22 2.11
CA VAL A 74 -5.53 8.98 1.52
C VAL A 74 -5.15 9.49 0.13
N ILE A 75 -6.09 9.46 -0.82
CA ILE A 75 -5.91 10.11 -2.13
C ILE A 75 -6.47 11.54 -2.03
N ARG A 76 -5.66 12.57 -2.31
CA ARG A 76 -6.05 13.99 -2.33
C ARG A 76 -5.41 14.70 -3.50
N GLU A 77 -6.20 15.42 -4.29
CA GLU A 77 -5.70 16.25 -5.41
C GLU A 77 -4.82 15.46 -6.39
N GLY A 78 -5.19 14.19 -6.64
CA GLY A 78 -4.41 13.25 -7.46
C GLY A 78 -3.14 12.69 -6.82
N TYR A 79 -2.86 12.97 -5.55
CA TYR A 79 -1.71 12.44 -4.80
C TYR A 79 -2.15 11.43 -3.75
N VAL A 80 -1.37 10.36 -3.59
CA VAL A 80 -1.46 9.51 -2.39
C VAL A 80 -0.64 10.17 -1.29
N GLN A 81 -1.30 10.47 -0.18
CA GLN A 81 -0.68 10.95 1.04
C GLN A 81 -0.67 9.86 2.11
N PHE A 82 0.38 9.83 2.91
CA PHE A 82 0.60 8.88 4.00
C PHE A 82 0.89 9.62 5.31
N SER A 83 0.32 9.11 6.41
CA SER A 83 0.63 9.55 7.77
C SER A 83 0.83 8.34 8.68
N ARG A 84 1.74 8.49 9.65
CA ARG A 84 1.97 7.52 10.73
C ARG A 84 1.70 8.19 12.07
N ASN A 85 0.85 7.58 12.89
CA ASN A 85 0.48 8.08 14.24
C ASN A 85 0.08 9.56 14.23
N ASN A 86 -0.64 9.99 13.18
CA ASN A 86 -1.10 11.36 12.99
C ASN A 86 0.02 12.43 13.00
N ARG A 87 1.28 12.07 12.71
CA ARG A 87 2.45 12.98 12.69
C ARG A 87 2.50 13.94 11.48
N GLY A 88 1.38 14.09 10.77
CA GLY A 88 1.27 14.82 9.51
C GLY A 88 1.30 13.92 8.28
N PHE A 89 0.81 14.45 7.16
CA PHE A 89 0.74 13.75 5.88
C PHE A 89 1.92 14.13 4.99
N ARG A 90 2.51 13.14 4.32
CA ARG A 90 3.48 13.34 3.23
C ARG A 90 2.98 12.69 1.95
N THR A 91 3.28 13.28 0.80
CA THR A 91 2.99 12.68 -0.50
C THR A 91 3.93 11.51 -0.77
N ILE A 92 3.38 10.38 -1.20
CA ILE A 92 4.14 9.17 -1.54
C ILE A 92 3.99 8.73 -3.00
N LEU A 93 2.88 9.08 -3.69
CA LEU A 93 2.64 8.76 -5.11
C LEU A 93 1.81 9.87 -5.79
N LEU A 94 1.95 9.99 -7.11
CA LEU A 94 1.05 10.74 -8.00
C LEU A 94 0.24 9.73 -8.82
N VAL A 95 -1.09 9.83 -8.77
CA VAL A 95 -2.02 8.87 -9.39
C VAL A 95 -3.14 9.49 -10.21
N GLY A 96 -3.35 10.81 -10.08
CA GLY A 96 -4.44 11.52 -10.76
C GLY A 96 -5.81 11.22 -10.14
N GLU A 97 -6.88 11.74 -10.76
CA GLU A 97 -8.25 11.69 -10.20
C GLU A 97 -9.28 10.95 -11.07
N SER A 98 -8.87 10.49 -12.26
CA SER A 98 -9.78 9.98 -13.28
C SER A 98 -10.14 8.49 -13.14
N GLN A 99 -9.50 7.77 -12.23
CA GLN A 99 -9.59 6.30 -12.16
C GLN A 99 -10.04 5.82 -10.78
N ARG A 100 -10.77 4.70 -10.76
CA ARG A 100 -11.04 3.95 -9.53
C ARG A 100 -9.80 3.12 -9.20
N PHE A 101 -9.29 3.29 -7.98
CA PHE A 101 -8.13 2.55 -7.51
C PHE A 101 -8.50 1.56 -6.40
N TYR A 102 -7.84 0.42 -6.41
CA TYR A 102 -7.80 -0.57 -5.34
C TYR A 102 -6.43 -0.49 -4.67
N ALA A 103 -6.44 -0.45 -3.34
CA ALA A 103 -5.21 -0.42 -2.57
C ALA A 103 -4.67 -1.83 -2.38
N PHE A 104 -3.35 -1.98 -2.44
CA PHE A 104 -2.66 -3.21 -2.10
C PHE A 104 -1.45 -2.93 -1.23
N PHE A 105 -1.06 -3.96 -0.48
CA PHE A 105 0.13 -3.97 0.35
C PHE A 105 0.98 -5.17 -0.05
N ASP A 106 2.28 -4.94 -0.23
CA ASP A 106 3.25 -6.03 -0.23
C ASP A 106 3.94 -6.05 1.15
N VAL A 107 3.66 -7.13 1.90
CA VAL A 107 4.04 -7.34 3.30
C VAL A 107 5.20 -8.35 3.34
N SER A 108 6.32 -8.00 2.70
CA SER A 108 7.50 -8.86 2.52
C SER A 108 8.79 -8.28 3.11
N GLY A 109 8.69 -7.59 4.25
CA GLY A 109 9.84 -6.96 4.90
C GLY A 109 9.66 -6.79 6.41
N ARG A 110 10.14 -5.66 6.93
CA ARG A 110 10.11 -5.37 8.37
C ARG A 110 8.70 -5.40 8.95
N VAL A 111 7.69 -4.95 8.21
CA VAL A 111 6.29 -5.12 8.61
C VAL A 111 5.85 -6.50 8.15
N THR A 112 5.42 -7.34 9.10
CA THR A 112 5.04 -8.74 8.84
C THR A 112 3.53 -8.99 9.01
N LYS A 113 2.81 -8.06 9.65
CA LYS A 113 1.36 -8.16 9.82
C LYS A 113 0.70 -6.79 9.91
N LEU A 114 -0.45 -6.68 9.24
CA LEU A 114 -1.33 -5.52 9.26
C LEU A 114 -2.73 -5.92 9.71
N THR A 115 -3.49 -4.97 10.23
CA THR A 115 -4.91 -5.14 10.55
C THR A 115 -5.65 -3.87 10.14
N PHE A 116 -6.72 -4.00 9.37
CA PHE A 116 -7.58 -2.88 9.03
C PHE A 116 -8.30 -2.36 10.28
N VAL A 117 -8.47 -1.04 10.36
CA VAL A 117 -9.11 -0.34 11.49
C VAL A 117 -10.43 0.26 11.07
#